data_AF-A0AAV5BCE6-F1
#
_entry.id   AF-A0AAV5BCE6-F1
#
_cell.length_a   1.000
_cell.length_b   1.000
_cell.length_c   1.000
_cell.angle_alpha   90.00
_cell.angle_beta   90.00
_cell.angle_gamma   90.00
#
_symmetry.space_group_name_H-M   'P 1'
#
loop_
_entity.id
_entity.type
_entity.pdbx_description
1 polymer ?
#
loop_
_entity_poly.entity_id
_entity_poly.type
_entity_poly.pdbx_seq_one_letter_code
_entity_poly.pdbx_strand_id
1 'polypeptide(L)' 'MLKDSEIMEIAEPLIEVLKKLESQLDTELMEVPTIRFMKNPDLKEFMIGDYTLDEESVRQIEEYIQEEIESMYHPTILH' A
#
# COMPACT_ATOMS: atom_id res chain seq x y z
N MET A 1 13.71 9.96 -1.36
CA MET A 1 12.87 9.64 -2.55
C MET A 1 13.28 8.33 -3.15
N LEU A 2 12.38 7.37 -3.08
CA LEU A 2 12.48 6.09 -3.78
C LEU A 2 12.16 6.27 -5.27
N LYS A 3 12.65 5.35 -6.08
CA LYS A 3 12.23 5.19 -7.47
C LYS A 3 10.95 4.39 -7.56
N ASP A 4 10.19 4.58 -8.63
CA ASP A 4 8.94 3.84 -8.88
C ASP A 4 9.13 2.31 -8.79
N SER A 5 10.26 1.79 -9.30
CA SER A 5 10.58 0.37 -9.20
C SER A 5 10.78 -0.12 -7.76
N GLU A 6 11.34 0.72 -6.89
CA GLU A 6 11.56 0.40 -5.47
C GLU A 6 10.24 0.48 -4.69
N ILE A 7 9.38 1.45 -5.03
CA ILE A 7 8.03 1.56 -4.48
C ILE A 7 7.21 0.33 -4.85
N MET A 8 7.23 -0.08 -6.12
CA MET A 8 6.55 -1.29 -6.59
C MET A 8 7.05 -2.54 -5.86
N GLU A 9 8.38 -2.71 -5.73
CA GLU A 9 8.97 -3.86 -5.03
C GLU A 9 8.51 -3.95 -3.57
N ILE A 10 8.39 -2.81 -2.88
CA ILE A 10 7.91 -2.75 -1.50
C ILE A 10 6.38 -2.97 -1.42
N ALA A 11 5.62 -2.39 -2.35
CA ALA A 11 4.16 -2.36 -2.31
C ALA A 11 3.50 -3.65 -2.82
N GLU A 12 4.08 -4.30 -3.83
CA GLU A 12 3.55 -5.52 -4.45
C GLU A 12 3.21 -6.63 -3.44
N PRO A 13 4.09 -7.01 -2.48
CA PRO A 13 3.73 -8.02 -1.49
C PRO A 13 2.59 -7.59 -0.58
N LEU A 14 2.45 -6.29 -0.29
CA LEU A 14 1.35 -5.75 0.51
C LEU A 14 0.03 -5.82 -0.27
N ILE A 15 0.05 -5.44 -1.55
CA ILE A 15 -1.09 -5.52 -2.46
C ILE A 15 -1.58 -6.96 -2.61
N GLU A 16 -0.68 -7.94 -2.75
CA GLU A 16 -1.08 -9.35 -2.80
C GLU A 16 -1.80 -9.82 -1.52
N VAL A 17 -1.32 -9.38 -0.36
CA VAL A 17 -1.95 -9.69 0.92
C VAL A 17 -3.33 -9.06 0.99
N LEU A 18 -3.48 -7.80 0.56
CA LEU A 18 -4.77 -7.10 0.53
C LEU A 18 -5.77 -7.80 -0.38
N LYS A 19 -5.36 -8.21 -1.59
CA LYS A 19 -6.19 -9.01 -2.52
C LYS A 19 -6.65 -10.33 -1.89
N LYS A 20 -5.76 -11.02 -1.18
CA LYS A 20 -6.11 -12.26 -0.46
C LYS A 20 -7.11 -12.00 0.65
N LEU A 21 -6.92 -10.93 1.43
CA LEU A 21 -7.85 -10.55 2.48
C LEU A 21 -9.22 -10.22 1.92
N GLU A 22 -9.30 -9.43 0.85
CA GLU A 22 -10.55 -9.14 0.15
C GLU A 22 -11.27 -10.42 -0.29
N SER A 23 -10.55 -11.38 -0.90
CA SER A 23 -11.14 -12.67 -1.30
C SER A 23 -11.63 -13.54 -0.13
N GLN A 24 -11.12 -13.30 1.08
CA GLN A 24 -11.51 -14.01 2.30
C GLN A 24 -12.65 -13.31 3.06
N LEU A 25 -12.87 -12.02 2.80
CA LEU A 25 -13.99 -11.29 3.35
C LEU A 25 -15.25 -11.75 2.62
N ASP A 26 -16.07 -12.56 3.31
CA ASP A 26 -17.39 -13.01 2.82
C ASP A 26 -18.42 -11.84 2.74
N THR A 27 -17.96 -10.61 2.99
CA THR A 27 -18.72 -9.37 2.89
C THR A 27 -17.92 -8.40 2.04
N GLU A 28 -18.53 -7.95 0.94
CA GLU A 28 -18.01 -6.85 0.15
C GLU A 28 -17.92 -5.61 1.05
N LEU A 29 -16.73 -5.01 1.17
CA LEU A 29 -16.59 -3.77 1.92
C LEU A 29 -17.46 -2.71 1.25
N MET A 30 -18.34 -2.07 2.01
CA MET A 30 -19.24 -1.04 1.47
C MET A 30 -18.49 0.23 1.03
N GLU A 31 -17.25 0.40 1.49
CA GLU A 31 -16.40 1.55 1.23
C GLU A 31 -14.99 1.07 0.87
N VAL A 32 -14.29 1.86 0.05
CA VAL A 32 -12.89 1.60 -0.30
C VAL A 32 -12.03 1.76 0.96
N PRO A 33 -11.25 0.75 1.36
CA PRO A 33 -10.42 0.86 2.55
C PRO A 33 -9.29 1.88 2.34
N THR A 34 -8.94 2.59 3.43
CA THR A 34 -7.81 3.52 3.44
C THR A 34 -6.64 2.91 4.20
N ILE A 35 -5.43 3.00 3.64
CA ILE A 35 -4.20 2.55 4.30
C ILE A 35 -3.42 3.73 4.88
N ARG A 36 -2.80 3.47 6.04
CA ARG A 36 -1.86 4.38 6.68
C ARG A 36 -0.79 3.61 7.42
N PHE A 37 0.47 3.87 7.11
CA PHE A 37 1.61 3.38 7.88
C PHE A 37 1.80 4.22 9.14
N MET A 38 1.93 3.53 10.26
CA MET A 38 2.27 4.16 11.53
C MET A 38 3.71 3.82 11.87
N LYS A 39 4.52 4.86 12.03
CA LYS A 39 5.88 4.70 12.55
C LYS A 39 5.81 4.24 14.01
N ASN A 40 6.49 3.14 14.32
CA ASN A 40 6.69 2.77 15.71
C ASN A 40 7.62 3.80 16.38
N PRO A 41 7.18 4.50 17.44
CA PRO A 41 7.97 5.54 18.09
C PRO A 41 9.27 5.02 18.71
N ASP A 42 9.34 3.72 19.04
CA ASP A 42 10.52 3.08 19.63
C ASP A 42 11.59 2.72 18.56
N LEU A 43 11.24 2.79 17.27
CA LEU A 43 12.16 2.54 16.18
C LEU A 43 12.82 3.83 15.72
N LYS A 44 14.15 3.87 15.88
CA LYS A 44 14.99 5.01 15.51
C LYS A 44 14.95 5.28 14.00
N GLU A 45 14.92 4.21 13.21
CA GLU A 45 14.89 4.23 11.75
C GLU A 45 13.74 3.37 11.25
N PHE A 46 13.02 3.87 10.24
CA PHE A 46 11.95 3.11 9.59
C PHE A 46 12.58 2.44 8.37
N MET A 47 12.70 1.11 8.41
CA MET A 47 13.36 0.32 7.38
C MET A 47 12.46 -0.81 6.89
N ILE A 48 12.48 -1.05 5.59
CA ILE A 48 11.86 -2.23 4.96
C ILE A 48 12.93 -2.89 4.10
N GLY A 49 13.33 -4.11 4.45
CA GLY A 49 14.46 -4.78 3.81
C GLY A 49 15.73 -3.95 3.91
N ASP A 50 16.33 -3.64 2.76
CA ASP A 50 17.54 -2.82 2.65
C ASP A 50 17.24 -1.31 2.48
N TYR A 51 15.96 -0.92 2.47
CA TYR A 51 15.54 0.47 2.25
C TYR A 51 15.33 1.21 3.57
N THR A 52 15.98 2.35 3.73
CA THR A 52 15.64 3.34 4.76
C THR A 52 14.57 4.27 4.23
N LEU A 53 13.44 4.33 4.92
CA LEU A 53 12.28 5.10 4.53
C LEU A 53 12.19 6.39 5.36
N ASP A 54 12.30 7.52 4.66
CA ASP A 54 11.93 8.82 5.21
C ASP A 54 10.41 9.04 5.10
N GLU A 55 9.90 10.10 5.73
CA GLU A 55 8.45 10.41 5.72
C GLU A 55 7.88 10.59 4.32
N GLU A 56 8.69 11.11 3.38
CA GLU A 56 8.30 11.31 1.99
C GLU A 56 8.14 9.96 1.26
N SER A 57 9.12 9.08 1.40
CA SER A 57 9.09 7.73 0.81
C SER A 57 7.93 6.91 1.36
N VAL A 58 7.62 7.06 2.66
CA VAL A 58 6.43 6.43 3.25
C VAL A 58 5.16 6.93 2.57
N ARG A 59 4.99 8.25 2.40
CA ARG A 59 3.80 8.81 1.72
C ARG A 59 3.68 8.32 0.29
N GLN A 60 4.78 8.26 -0.47
CA GLN A 60 4.76 7.75 -1.85
C GLN A 60 4.28 6.29 -1.91
N ILE A 61 4.71 5.45 -0.96
CA ILE A 61 4.26 4.06 -0.86
C ILE A 61 2.77 4.01 -0.46
N GLU A 62 2.33 4.85 0.49
CA GLU A 62 0.90 4.94 0.87
C GLU A 62 0.02 5.32 -0.32
N GLU A 63 0.39 6.36 -1.06
CA GLU A 63 -0.33 6.84 -2.24
C GLU A 63 -0.43 5.75 -3.31
N TYR A 64 0.70 5.10 -3.63
CA TYR A 64 0.71 4.02 -4.61
C TYR A 64 -0.20 2.85 -4.22
N ILE A 65 -0.14 2.39 -2.95
CA ILE A 65 -0.99 1.30 -2.49
C ILE A 65 -2.47 1.73 -2.48
N GLN A 66 -2.75 2.99 -2.11
CA GLN A 66 -4.12 3.52 -2.10
C GLN A 66 -4.72 3.55 -3.52
N GLU A 67 -3.95 3.99 -4.53
CA GLU A 67 -4.38 3.97 -5.94
C GLU A 67 -4.68 2.55 -6.44
N GLU A 68 -3.86 1.57 -6.04
CA GLU A 68 -4.06 0.17 -6.39
C GLU A 68 -5.33 -0.40 -5.73
N ILE A 69 -5.57 -0.08 -4.45
CA ILE A 69 -6.81 -0.44 -3.76
C ILE A 69 -8.01 0.19 -4.50
N GLU A 70 -7.98 1.49 -4.76
CA GLU A 70 -9.07 2.18 -5.46
C GLU A 70 -9.36 1.55 -6.82
N SER A 71 -8.32 1.13 -7.55
CA SER A 71 -8.45 0.44 -8.84
C SER A 71 -9.09 -0.95 -8.72
N MET A 72 -8.91 -1.64 -7.59
CA MET A 72 -9.58 -2.92 -7.32
C MET A 72 -11.09 -2.74 -7.04
N TYR A 73 -11.47 -1.71 -6.28
CA TYR A 73 -12.87 -1.45 -5.89
C TYR A 73 -13.67 -0.69 -6.95
N HIS A 74 -13.02 0.15 -7.74
CA HIS A 74 -13.61 0.86 -8.87
C HIS A 74 -12.86 0.47 -10.15
N PRO A 75 -13.08 -0.76 -10.68
CA PRO A 75 -12.52 -1.12 -11.98
C PRO A 75 -13.02 -0.10 -12.98
N THR A 76 -12.14 0.82 -13.40
CA THR A 76 -12.49 1.83 -14.38
C THR A 76 -12.85 1.08 -15.64
N ILE A 77 -14.15 1.05 -15.98
CA ILE A 77 -14.57 0.62 -17.32
C ILE A 77 -14.07 1.71 -18.26
N LEU A 78 -12.88 1.52 -18.81
CA LEU A 78 -12.42 2.24 -19.99
C LEU A 78 -13.30 1.73 -21.15
N HIS A 79 -14.37 2.48 -21.44
CA HIS A 79 -15.13 2.38 -22.69
C HIS A 79 -14.42 3.09 -23.84
#